data_AF-A0A9X0B5C5-F1
#
_entry.id   AF-A0A9X0B5C5-F1
#
_cell.length_a   1.000
_cell.length_b   1.000
_cell.length_c   1.000
_cell.angle_alpha   90.00
_cell.angle_beta   90.00
_cell.angle_gamma   90.00
#
_symmetry.space_group_name_H-M   'P 1'
#
loop_
_entity.id
_entity.type
_entity.pdbx_description
1 polymer ?
#
loop_
_entity_poly.entity_id
_entity_poly.type
_entity_poly.pdbx_seq_one_letter_code
_entity_poly.pdbx_strand_id
1 'polypeptide(L)'
;MTSASKKKEFLCIMPDRPDVLAIRKNVKSGHYEGIQPLIADGKLVDGGAIFSEHPQEGNDPQFIGSVVVYTGESAEDVRQIIKNDIYATSGVWDIEKVQIYPYVPAVRQPIP
;
A
#
# COMPACT_ATOMS: atom_id res chain seq x y z
N MET A 1 3.53 3.53 -33.53
CA MET A 1 3.91 4.31 -32.33
C MET A 1 2.75 4.27 -31.37
N THR A 2 2.69 3.26 -30.50
CA THR A 2 1.72 3.25 -29.40
C THR A 2 2.11 4.36 -28.43
N SER A 3 1.27 5.39 -28.35
CA SER A 3 1.37 6.40 -27.31
C SER A 3 1.44 5.68 -25.96
N ALA A 4 2.58 5.75 -25.27
CA ALA A 4 2.64 5.30 -23.88
C ALA A 4 1.61 6.11 -23.09
N SER A 5 0.58 5.45 -22.57
CA SER A 5 -0.40 6.08 -21.70
C SER A 5 0.34 6.75 -20.54
N LYS A 6 0.06 8.03 -20.28
CA LYS A 6 0.64 8.71 -19.11
C LYS A 6 0.11 8.00 -17.86
N LYS A 7 1.01 7.32 -17.13
CA LYS A 7 0.70 6.73 -15.83
C LYS A 7 0.13 7.82 -14.91
N LYS A 8 -1.02 7.54 -14.30
CA LYS A 8 -1.69 8.39 -13.30
C LYS A 8 -1.36 7.87 -11.92
N GLU A 9 -1.44 8.75 -10.92
CA GLU A 9 -1.27 8.37 -9.53
C GLU A 9 -2.59 8.13 -8.83
N PHE A 10 -2.59 7.21 -7.87
CA PHE A 10 -3.75 6.85 -7.07
C PHE A 10 -3.35 6.71 -5.60
N LEU A 11 -4.02 7.48 -4.74
CA LEU A 11 -3.93 7.34 -3.29
C LEU A 11 -4.79 6.16 -2.87
N CYS A 12 -4.16 5.16 -2.25
CA CYS A 12 -4.80 3.93 -1.85
C CYS A 12 -4.75 3.78 -0.33
N ILE A 13 -5.90 3.48 0.27
CA ILE A 13 -6.01 3.15 1.69
C ILE A 13 -6.49 1.70 1.77
N MET A 14 -5.70 0.85 2.40
CA MET A 14 -5.98 -0.56 2.61
C MET A 14 -6.12 -0.80 4.12
N PRO A 15 -7.36 -0.83 4.66
CA PRO A 15 -7.58 -1.15 6.06
C PRO A 15 -7.15 -2.58 6.37
N ASP A 16 -6.59 -2.80 7.56
CA ASP A 16 -6.40 -4.16 8.06
C ASP A 16 -7.75 -4.75 8.52
N ARG A 17 -7.89 -6.07 8.43
CA ARG A 17 -8.96 -6.79 9.10
C ARG A 17 -8.74 -6.79 10.62
N PRO A 18 -9.80 -7.00 11.44
CA PRO A 18 -9.63 -7.22 12.88
C PRO A 18 -8.72 -8.43 13.18
N ASP A 19 -7.95 -8.34 14.27
CA ASP A 19 -7.17 -9.45 14.85
C ASP A 19 -6.10 -10.09 13.92
N VAL A 20 -5.57 -9.35 12.94
CA VAL A 20 -4.57 -9.86 11.98
C VAL A 20 -3.11 -9.53 12.32
N LEU A 21 -2.83 -8.96 13.51
CA LEU A 21 -1.47 -8.51 13.88
C LEU A 21 -0.41 -9.61 13.71
N ALA A 22 -0.71 -10.83 14.16
CA ALA A 22 0.20 -11.97 14.06
C ALA A 22 0.50 -12.34 12.60
N ILE A 23 -0.53 -12.36 11.74
CA ILE A 23 -0.39 -12.64 10.31
C ILE A 23 0.44 -11.55 9.65
N ARG A 24 0.11 -10.28 9.91
CA ARG A 24 0.83 -9.11 9.38
C ARG A 24 2.31 -9.16 9.73
N LYS A 25 2.66 -9.45 10.99
CA LYS A 25 4.05 -9.63 11.43
C LYS A 25 4.75 -10.78 10.69
N ASN A 26 4.07 -11.92 10.55
CA ASN A 26 4.63 -13.12 9.91
C ASN A 26 4.93 -12.93 8.43
N VAL A 27 4.05 -12.26 7.68
CA VAL A 27 4.20 -12.08 6.22
C VAL A 27 4.89 -10.76 5.83
N LYS A 28 5.27 -9.93 6.81
CA LYS A 28 5.86 -8.60 6.62
C LYS A 28 7.07 -8.64 5.68
N SER A 29 7.99 -9.58 5.86
CA SER A 29 9.18 -9.71 4.98
C SER A 29 8.78 -9.93 3.52
N GLY A 30 7.84 -10.85 3.28
CA GLY A 30 7.30 -11.11 1.94
C GLY A 30 6.61 -9.90 1.31
N HIS A 31 5.95 -9.06 2.12
CA HIS A 31 5.37 -7.81 1.63
C HIS A 31 6.47 -6.86 1.13
N TYR A 32 7.53 -6.66 1.92
CA TYR A 32 8.65 -5.82 1.50
C TYR A 32 9.34 -6.36 0.23
N GLU A 33 9.54 -7.67 0.13
CA GLU A 33 10.08 -8.31 -1.08
C GLU A 33 9.19 -8.08 -2.30
N GLY A 34 7.87 -8.21 -2.15
CA GLY A 34 6.89 -8.01 -3.23
C GLY A 34 6.79 -6.57 -3.72
N ILE A 35 7.04 -5.57 -2.86
CA ILE A 35 6.98 -4.16 -3.26
C ILE A 35 8.28 -3.63 -3.86
N GLN A 36 9.46 -4.26 -3.62
CA GLN A 36 10.73 -3.79 -4.18
C GLN A 36 10.70 -3.64 -5.72
N PRO A 37 10.20 -4.61 -6.50
CA PRO A 37 10.07 -4.46 -7.96
C PRO A 37 9.10 -3.33 -8.35
N LEU A 38 8.04 -3.11 -7.57
CA LEU A 38 7.07 -2.03 -7.84
C LEU A 38 7.70 -0.65 -7.63
N ILE A 39 8.56 -0.51 -6.62
CA ILE A 39 9.34 0.72 -6.38
C ILE A 39 10.30 0.94 -7.56
N ALA A 40 11.04 -0.09 -7.97
CA ALA A 40 11.97 0.00 -9.10
C ALA A 40 11.28 0.37 -10.43
N ASP A 41 10.05 -0.12 -10.65
CA ASP A 41 9.21 0.18 -11.82
C ASP A 41 8.52 1.56 -11.78
N GLY A 42 8.66 2.30 -10.67
CA GLY A 42 7.92 3.55 -10.41
C GLY A 42 6.41 3.33 -10.26
N LYS A 43 5.98 2.10 -9.91
CA LYS A 43 4.59 1.74 -9.65
C LYS A 43 4.17 2.01 -8.21
N LEU A 44 5.10 1.99 -7.25
CA LEU A 44 4.88 2.40 -5.87
C LEU A 44 5.81 3.57 -5.55
N VAL A 45 5.25 4.76 -5.34
CA VAL A 45 6.03 6.02 -5.24
C VAL A 45 6.02 6.64 -3.85
N ASP A 46 5.12 6.20 -2.98
CA ASP A 46 5.05 6.53 -1.56
C ASP A 46 4.25 5.45 -0.82
N GLY A 47 4.59 5.14 0.43
CA GLY A 47 3.87 4.10 1.17
C GLY A 47 4.26 3.97 2.64
N GLY A 48 3.28 3.65 3.48
CA GLY A 48 3.46 3.52 4.92
C GLY A 48 2.34 2.72 5.59
N ALA A 49 2.62 2.31 6.83
CA ALA A 49 1.61 1.71 7.69
C ALA A 49 0.79 2.81 8.40
N ILE A 50 -0.52 2.57 8.55
CA ILE A 50 -1.40 3.41 9.35
C ILE A 50 -1.53 2.77 10.73
N PHE A 51 -1.39 3.56 11.78
CA PHE A 51 -1.53 3.12 13.17
C PHE A 51 -2.68 3.87 13.84
N SER A 52 -3.34 3.25 14.82
CA SER A 52 -4.34 3.95 15.66
C SER A 52 -3.68 4.97 16.59
N GLU A 53 -2.42 4.73 16.95
CA GLU A 53 -1.57 5.60 17.74
C GLU A 53 -0.11 5.45 17.31
N HIS A 54 0.72 6.46 17.56
CA HIS A 54 2.15 6.34 17.22
C HIS A 54 2.80 5.18 17.99
N PRO A 55 3.58 4.31 17.33
CA PRO A 55 4.28 3.22 17.99
C PRO A 55 5.19 3.74 19.11
N GLN A 56 5.12 3.06 20.27
CA GLN A 56 5.98 3.33 21.41
C GLN A 56 6.94 2.16 21.64
N GLU A 57 8.14 2.46 22.13
CA GLU A 57 9.14 1.44 22.45
C GLU A 57 8.63 0.48 23.53
N GLY A 58 8.82 -0.82 23.33
CA GLY A 58 8.37 -1.87 24.26
C GLY A 58 6.90 -2.28 24.11
N ASN A 59 6.10 -1.56 23.31
CA ASN A 59 4.70 -1.89 23.06
C ASN A 59 4.50 -2.51 21.67
N ASP A 60 3.46 -3.35 21.56
CA ASP A 60 3.07 -3.89 20.27
C ASP A 60 2.47 -2.80 19.36
N PRO A 61 2.90 -2.71 18.09
CA PRO A 61 2.37 -1.72 17.16
C PRO A 61 0.88 -1.93 16.86
N GLN A 62 0.09 -0.87 17.03
CA GLN A 62 -1.35 -0.88 16.79
C GLN A 62 -1.67 -0.52 15.34
N PHE A 63 -1.42 -1.46 14.44
CA PHE A 63 -1.70 -1.31 13.02
C PHE A 63 -3.21 -1.25 12.74
N ILE A 64 -3.64 -0.33 11.86
CA ILE A 64 -5.01 -0.26 11.34
C ILE A 64 -5.10 -0.30 9.82
N GLY A 65 -3.96 -0.31 9.13
CA GLY A 65 -3.94 -0.43 7.67
C GLY A 65 -2.61 -0.04 7.05
N SER A 66 -2.68 0.27 5.76
CA SER A 66 -1.60 0.83 4.96
C SER A 66 -2.13 1.93 4.05
N VAL A 67 -1.29 2.93 3.81
CA VAL A 67 -1.49 3.93 2.76
C VAL A 67 -0.37 3.78 1.73
N VAL A 68 -0.73 3.76 0.45
CA VAL A 68 0.24 3.66 -0.63
C VAL A 68 -0.22 4.53 -1.79
N VAL A 69 0.71 5.22 -2.44
CA VAL A 69 0.46 5.87 -3.72
C VAL A 69 1.02 5.00 -4.85
N TYR A 70 0.12 4.47 -5.67
CA TYR A 70 0.47 3.66 -6.84
C TYR A 70 0.36 4.45 -8.14
N THR A 71 1.15 4.08 -9.15
CA THR A 71 0.95 4.52 -10.53
C THR A 71 0.26 3.44 -11.37
N GLY A 72 -0.68 3.84 -12.23
CA GLY A 72 -1.44 2.92 -13.09
C GLY A 72 -2.19 3.63 -14.23
N GLU A 73 -2.83 2.87 -15.12
CA GLU A 73 -3.65 3.45 -16.20
C GLU A 73 -5.07 3.77 -15.70
N SER A 74 -5.57 2.95 -14.78
CA SER A 74 -6.88 3.06 -14.15
C SER A 74 -6.85 2.63 -12.67
N ALA A 75 -7.93 2.94 -11.94
CA ALA A 75 -8.12 2.46 -10.57
C ALA A 75 -8.24 0.92 -10.50
N GLU A 76 -8.73 0.27 -11.56
CA GLU A 76 -8.82 -1.20 -11.59
C GLU A 76 -7.44 -1.83 -11.72
N ASP A 77 -6.54 -1.26 -12.53
CA ASP A 77 -5.15 -1.75 -12.62
C ASP A 77 -4.45 -1.68 -11.25
N VAL A 78 -4.63 -0.56 -10.55
CA VAL A 78 -4.11 -0.39 -9.18
C VAL A 78 -4.75 -1.38 -8.22
N ARG A 79 -6.05 -1.66 -8.35
CA ARG A 79 -6.72 -2.68 -7.55
C ARG A 79 -6.13 -4.08 -7.76
N GLN A 80 -5.72 -4.42 -8.98
CA GLN A 80 -5.05 -5.69 -9.26
C GLN A 80 -3.65 -5.74 -8.64
N ILE A 81 -2.89 -4.63 -8.66
CA ILE A 81 -1.60 -4.53 -7.95
C ILE A 81 -1.81 -4.82 -6.46
N ILE A 82 -2.80 -4.18 -5.82
CA ILE A 82 -3.12 -4.36 -4.40
C ILE A 82 -3.50 -5.82 -4.10
N LYS A 83 -4.36 -6.44 -4.92
CA LYS A 83 -4.82 -7.83 -4.72
C LYS A 83 -3.71 -8.87 -4.81
N ASN A 84 -2.62 -8.56 -5.51
CA ASN A 84 -1.48 -9.46 -5.65
C ASN A 84 -0.47 -9.36 -4.50
N ASP A 85 -0.61 -8.37 -3.62
CA ASP A 85 0.24 -8.22 -2.44
C ASP A 85 0.01 -9.37 -1.45
N ILE A 86 1.06 -9.77 -0.73
CA ILE A 86 0.93 -10.82 0.29
C ILE A 86 0.01 -10.39 1.45
N TYR A 87 -0.06 -9.10 1.79
CA TYR A 87 -1.04 -8.63 2.77
C TYR A 87 -2.48 -8.79 2.28
N ALA A 88 -2.73 -8.71 0.97
CA ALA A 88 -4.03 -9.03 0.40
C ALA A 88 -4.30 -10.54 0.43
N THR A 89 -3.38 -11.34 -0.12
CA THR A 89 -3.59 -12.78 -0.32
C THR A 89 -3.56 -13.60 0.98
N SER A 90 -2.89 -13.11 2.02
CA SER A 90 -2.90 -13.70 3.38
C SER A 90 -4.05 -13.21 4.26
N GLY A 91 -4.89 -12.29 3.76
CA GLY A 91 -6.05 -11.79 4.48
C GLY A 91 -5.75 -10.74 5.56
N VAL A 92 -4.59 -10.08 5.50
CA VAL A 92 -4.28 -8.92 6.37
C VAL A 92 -5.16 -7.74 5.98
N TRP A 93 -5.18 -7.36 4.70
CA TRP A 93 -6.01 -6.26 4.21
C TRP A 93 -7.46 -6.68 3.96
N ASP A 94 -8.39 -5.80 4.33
CA ASP A 94 -9.80 -5.91 3.98
C ASP A 94 -10.04 -5.37 2.56
N ILE A 95 -9.89 -6.24 1.55
CA ILE A 95 -10.02 -5.90 0.12
C ILE A 95 -11.40 -5.33 -0.25
N GLU A 96 -12.43 -5.61 0.53
CA GLU A 96 -13.78 -5.07 0.32
C GLU A 96 -13.86 -3.60 0.73
N LYS A 97 -13.01 -3.16 1.67
CA LYS A 97 -12.96 -1.78 2.18
C LYS A 97 -11.81 -0.94 1.63
N VAL A 98 -11.05 -1.47 0.67
CA VAL A 98 -9.98 -0.72 0.00
C VAL A 98 -10.57 0.50 -0.71
N GLN A 99 -9.92 1.65 -0.50
CA GLN A 99 -10.28 2.91 -1.13
C GLN A 99 -9.18 3.30 -2.12
N ILE A 100 -9.56 3.70 -3.33
CA ILE A 100 -8.64 4.08 -4.40
C ILE A 100 -9.13 5.40 -5.00
N TYR A 101 -8.32 6.46 -4.88
CA TYR A 101 -8.66 7.79 -5.34
C TYR A 101 -7.66 8.28 -6.38
N PRO A 102 -8.09 8.87 -7.51
CA PRO A 102 -7.19 9.62 -8.38
C PRO A 102 -6.47 10.71 -7.58
N TYR A 103 -5.16 10.77 -7.70
CA TYR A 103 -4.33 11.63 -6.86
C TYR A 103 -3.35 12.44 -7.72
N VAL A 104 -3.19 13.71 -7.38
CA VAL A 104 -2.19 14.60 -7.98
C VAL A 104 -1.44 15.26 -6.84
N PRO A 105 -0.21 14.80 -6.51
CA PRO A 105 0.54 15.37 -5.40
C PRO A 105 0.98 16.79 -5.73
N ALA A 106 0.72 17.72 -4.83
CA ALA A 106 1.29 19.07 -4.90
C ALA A 106 2.78 19.08 -4.47
N VAL A 107 3.14 18.20 -3.53
CA VAL A 107 4.49 18.10 -2.94
C VAL A 107 4.81 16.63 -2.63
N ARG A 108 6.07 16.24 -2.86
CA ARG A 108 6.71 15.05 -2.29
C ARG A 108 8.10 15.43 -1.80
N GLN A 109 8.32 15.40 -0.50
CA GLN A 109 9.62 15.65 0.08
C GLN A 109 9.93 14.56 1.10
N PRO A 110 11.16 14.04 1.14
CA PRO A 110 11.57 13.14 2.20
C PRO A 110 11.52 13.90 3.54
N ILE A 111 11.19 13.16 4.60
CA ILE A 111 11.34 13.67 5.97
C ILE A 111 12.85 13.78 6.26
N PRO A 112 13.33 14.87 6.88
CA PRO A 112 14.72 15.01 7.32
C PRO A 112 15.18 13.89 8.26
#